data_AF-A0A1R4FRY6-F1
#
_entry.id   AF-A0A1R4FRY6-F1
#
_cell.length_a   1.000
_cell.length_b   1.000
_cell.length_c   1.000
_cell.angle_alpha   90.00
_cell.angle_beta   90.00
_cell.angle_gamma   90.00
#
_symmetry.space_group_name_H-M   'P 1'
#
loop_
_entity.id
_entity.type
_entity.pdbx_description
1 polymer ?
#
loop_
_entity_poly.entity_id
_entity_poly.type
_entity_poly.pdbx_seq_one_letter_code
_entity_poly.pdbx_strand_id
1 'polypeptide(L)'
;MTPQRPVSVRPAVALWAAVTAAGVWLVATLINQWIAAPGTGPVITALKPLIPATGPSGLAGIPAPWPFLVPLAAALALGSLLLALLPAVLRQVPRPKPLALFLAGWACVVAAAALLGALLALGAIVAGWPPARWSFIFSGVQPQVGAGAYWGLVWGWIPAAVAVLVSRHSTEAATAPSGRKSPAWRGTRAIVDILPALGFAVVLVAAISLAAAAPRATTPAVSEPPPAPKHFGHPDVSAAVEEGAPGSAHPEGGHWCSGDAVHSEFGIGDAATGHRSQLLRVTNTSGQACRLGNYPDIVFDNAEGDAMNVLFYRGGSFMTEDAGLAAVILEPGSSATAELGWNAMATAGVPTPGTALVAPYAGAARARLPLRSGREGHSAASAPDTIRHPGERDPEVPDRERADPSPVLDITDGSAVAITAWAREVAAGS
;
A
#
# COMPACT_ATOMS: atom_id res chain seq x y z
N MET A 1 -10.76 8.71 -61.36
CA MET A 1 -10.32 8.76 -59.94
C MET A 1 -8.80 8.75 -59.90
N THR A 2 -8.16 9.88 -59.57
CA THR A 2 -6.71 9.94 -59.39
C THR A 2 -6.35 9.28 -58.05
N PRO A 3 -5.45 8.27 -58.02
CA PRO A 3 -5.08 7.61 -56.78
C PRO A 3 -4.39 8.61 -55.84
N GLN A 4 -4.98 8.82 -54.67
CA GLN A 4 -4.40 9.70 -53.66
C GLN A 4 -3.13 9.07 -53.08
N ARG A 5 -1.97 9.59 -53.49
CA ARG A 5 -0.90 10.05 -52.58
C ARG A 5 -1.03 9.71 -51.08
N PRO A 6 -0.69 8.52 -50.54
CA PRO A 6 -0.58 8.37 -49.09
C PRO A 6 0.43 9.39 -48.54
N VAL A 7 0.04 10.12 -47.50
CA VAL A 7 0.89 11.11 -46.83
C VAL A 7 2.03 10.35 -46.13
N SER A 8 3.27 10.53 -46.57
CA SER A 8 4.41 9.94 -45.88
C SER A 8 4.70 10.74 -44.61
N VAL A 9 4.36 10.17 -43.47
CA VAL A 9 4.75 10.69 -42.14
C VAL A 9 6.27 10.79 -42.12
N ARG A 10 6.80 11.99 -41.89
CA ARG A 10 8.24 12.20 -41.82
C ARG A 10 8.78 11.62 -40.51
N PRO A 11 9.89 10.86 -40.53
CA PRO A 11 10.48 10.27 -39.32
C PRO A 11 10.82 11.32 -38.25
N ALA A 12 11.10 12.56 -38.67
CA ALA A 12 11.34 13.67 -37.76
C ALA A 12 10.17 13.97 -36.81
N VAL A 13 8.91 13.85 -37.28
CA VAL A 13 7.73 14.12 -36.43
C VAL A 13 7.66 13.14 -35.27
N ALA A 14 7.83 11.85 -35.56
CA ALA A 14 7.81 10.81 -34.55
C ALA A 14 8.99 10.93 -33.57
N LEU A 15 10.18 11.25 -34.07
CA LEU A 15 11.37 11.45 -33.25
C LEU A 15 11.20 12.60 -32.26
N TRP A 16 10.75 13.77 -32.70
CA TRP A 16 10.55 14.91 -31.81
C TRP A 16 9.48 14.63 -30.75
N ALA A 17 8.35 14.03 -31.15
CA ALA A 17 7.31 13.64 -30.20
C ALA A 17 7.81 12.65 -29.15
N ALA A 18 8.60 11.65 -29.56
CA ALA A 18 9.18 10.65 -28.67
C ALA A 18 10.20 11.23 -27.68
N VAL A 19 11.11 12.09 -28.16
CA VAL A 19 12.09 12.79 -27.31
C VAL A 19 11.39 13.69 -26.30
N THR A 20 10.37 14.44 -26.74
CA THR A 20 9.56 15.26 -25.83
C THR A 20 8.83 14.42 -24.79
N ALA A 21 8.19 13.32 -25.20
CA ALA A 21 7.49 12.43 -24.25
C ALA A 21 8.44 11.85 -23.20
N ALA A 22 9.61 11.36 -23.61
CA ALA A 22 10.64 10.85 -22.70
C ALA A 22 11.15 11.92 -21.74
N GLY A 23 11.39 13.14 -22.22
CA GLY A 23 11.83 14.26 -21.40
C GLY A 23 10.78 14.68 -20.36
N VAL A 24 9.52 14.84 -20.78
CA VAL A 24 8.41 15.21 -19.87
C VAL A 24 8.19 14.10 -18.83
N TRP A 25 8.31 12.83 -19.22
CA TRP A 25 8.20 11.69 -18.29
C TRP A 25 9.30 11.72 -17.22
N LEU A 26 10.54 11.96 -17.64
CA LEU A 26 11.69 12.03 -16.73
C LEU A 26 11.51 13.19 -15.73
N VAL A 27 11.13 14.38 -16.22
CA VAL A 27 10.88 15.55 -15.37
C VAL A 27 9.75 15.28 -14.38
N ALA A 28 8.62 14.72 -14.83
CA ALA A 28 7.51 14.37 -13.94
C ALA A 28 7.94 13.37 -12.86
N THR A 29 8.77 12.39 -13.21
CA THR A 29 9.30 11.40 -12.27
C THR A 29 10.22 12.03 -11.23
N LEU A 30 11.12 12.93 -11.64
CA LEU A 30 12.02 13.65 -10.74
C LEU A 30 11.26 14.56 -9.78
N ILE A 31 10.23 15.27 -10.28
CA ILE A 31 9.37 16.09 -9.43
C ILE A 31 8.64 15.20 -8.43
N ASN A 32 8.05 14.08 -8.85
CA ASN A 32 7.36 13.16 -7.95
C ASN A 32 8.31 12.60 -6.86
N GLN A 33 9.55 12.25 -7.22
CA GLN A 33 10.57 11.81 -6.26
C GLN A 33 10.93 12.92 -5.26
N TRP A 34 11.06 14.17 -5.73
CA TRP A 34 11.33 15.31 -4.87
C TRP A 34 10.18 15.57 -3.89
N ILE A 35 8.93 15.51 -4.35
CA ILE A 35 7.73 15.62 -3.51
C ILE A 35 7.64 14.49 -2.48
N ALA A 36 8.11 13.29 -2.82
CA ALA A 36 8.12 12.15 -1.90
C ALA A 36 9.26 12.21 -0.87
N ALA A 37 10.22 13.14 -1.00
CA ALA A 37 11.34 13.24 -0.08
C ALA A 37 10.87 13.75 1.31
N PRO A 38 11.45 13.23 2.42
CA PRO A 38 11.16 13.73 3.76
C PRO A 38 11.42 15.24 3.86
N GLY A 39 10.51 15.97 4.51
CA GLY A 39 10.65 17.41 4.74
C GLY A 39 9.98 18.33 3.70
N THR A 40 9.28 17.77 2.71
CA THR A 40 8.42 18.57 1.83
C THR A 40 7.13 18.96 2.56
N GLY A 41 6.85 20.27 2.63
CA GLY A 41 5.72 20.81 3.39
C GLY A 41 4.34 20.46 2.80
N PRO A 42 3.25 20.69 3.56
CA PRO A 42 1.88 20.30 3.18
C PRO A 42 1.40 20.94 1.86
N VAL A 43 1.87 22.15 1.54
CA VAL A 43 1.55 22.85 0.28
C VAL A 43 1.99 22.07 -0.95
N ILE A 44 3.14 21.39 -0.87
CA ILE A 44 3.68 20.61 -1.99
C ILE A 44 2.87 19.32 -2.18
N THR A 45 2.33 18.76 -1.09
CA THR A 45 1.46 17.57 -1.14
C THR A 45 0.16 17.84 -1.89
N ALA A 46 -0.37 19.07 -1.85
CA ALA A 46 -1.56 19.46 -2.60
C ALA A 46 -1.37 19.40 -4.13
N LEU A 47 -0.12 19.38 -4.63
CA LEU A 47 0.19 19.26 -6.06
C LEU A 47 0.24 17.80 -6.55
N LYS A 48 0.16 16.81 -5.66
CA LYS A 48 0.18 15.38 -6.05
C LYS A 48 -0.83 14.98 -7.13
N PRO A 49 -2.07 15.51 -7.16
CA PRO A 49 -3.00 15.19 -8.24
C PRO A 49 -2.49 15.63 -9.62
N LEU A 50 -1.74 16.73 -9.69
CA LEU A 50 -1.21 17.25 -10.97
C LEU A 50 0.05 16.51 -11.43
N ILE A 51 0.69 15.73 -10.55
CA ILE A 51 1.96 15.06 -10.79
C ILE A 51 1.74 13.56 -10.54
N PRO A 52 1.23 12.83 -11.54
CA PRO A 52 0.98 11.40 -11.45
C PRO A 52 2.23 10.65 -11.02
N ALA A 53 2.07 9.60 -10.22
CA ALA A 53 3.16 8.70 -9.90
C ALA A 53 3.61 7.93 -11.16
N THR A 54 4.73 8.34 -11.76
CA THR A 54 5.29 7.76 -13.00
C THR A 54 6.29 6.63 -12.74
N GLY A 55 6.31 6.03 -11.56
CA GLY A 55 7.24 4.95 -11.25
C GLY A 55 6.85 4.13 -10.02
N PRO A 56 7.52 2.98 -9.80
CA PRO A 56 7.31 2.13 -8.64
C PRO A 56 7.47 2.92 -7.33
N SER A 57 6.48 2.81 -6.45
CA SER A 57 6.58 3.31 -5.07
C SER A 57 7.74 2.58 -4.38
N GLY A 58 8.71 3.33 -3.85
CA GLY A 58 9.84 2.77 -3.10
C GLY A 58 11.21 2.89 -3.77
N LEU A 59 11.30 3.38 -5.02
CA LEU A 59 12.61 3.63 -5.66
C LEU A 59 13.52 4.55 -4.83
N ALA A 60 12.96 5.50 -4.09
CA ALA A 60 13.71 6.44 -3.25
C ALA A 60 14.48 5.77 -2.10
N GLY A 61 14.04 4.58 -1.64
CA GLY A 61 14.72 3.82 -0.59
C GLY A 61 15.78 2.85 -1.12
N ILE A 62 15.97 2.77 -2.44
CA ILE A 62 16.94 1.86 -3.07
C ILE A 62 18.26 2.62 -3.24
N PRO A 63 19.42 2.01 -2.94
CA PRO A 63 20.71 2.67 -3.12
C PRO A 63 20.94 3.11 -4.57
N ALA A 64 21.75 4.15 -4.75
CA ALA A 64 22.24 4.51 -6.07
C ALA A 64 22.91 3.30 -6.75
N PRO A 65 22.76 3.12 -8.07
CA PRO A 65 22.24 4.09 -9.05
C PRO A 65 20.75 3.92 -9.42
N TRP A 66 20.03 3.01 -8.77
CA TRP A 66 18.67 2.61 -9.17
C TRP A 66 17.62 3.72 -9.24
N PRO A 67 17.60 4.71 -8.32
CA PRO A 67 16.67 5.83 -8.39
C PRO A 67 16.76 6.64 -9.69
N PHE A 68 17.88 6.57 -10.41
CA PHE A 68 18.12 7.27 -11.68
C PHE A 68 17.98 6.34 -12.89
N LEU A 69 18.51 5.12 -12.81
CA LEU A 69 18.49 4.18 -13.94
C LEU A 69 17.08 3.70 -14.29
N VAL A 70 16.22 3.44 -13.29
CA VAL A 70 14.86 2.95 -13.55
C VAL A 70 14.00 4.01 -14.24
N PRO A 71 13.93 5.29 -13.77
CA PRO A 71 13.23 6.34 -14.49
C PRO A 71 13.77 6.60 -15.89
N LEU A 72 15.10 6.55 -16.07
CA LEU A 72 15.73 6.73 -17.37
C LEU A 72 15.33 5.60 -18.34
N ALA A 73 15.37 4.35 -17.90
CA ALA A 73 14.93 3.20 -18.69
C ALA A 73 13.44 3.32 -19.05
N ALA A 74 12.59 3.77 -18.12
CA ALA A 74 11.17 3.99 -18.36
C ALA A 74 10.92 5.09 -19.40
N ALA A 75 11.65 6.21 -19.33
CA ALA A 75 11.57 7.30 -20.30
C ALA A 75 11.97 6.84 -21.72
N LEU A 76 13.04 6.04 -21.84
CA LEU A 76 13.49 5.47 -23.12
C LEU A 76 12.49 4.43 -23.67
N ALA A 77 11.89 3.61 -22.81
CA ALA A 77 10.80 2.70 -23.17
C ALA A 77 9.57 3.48 -23.69
N LEU A 78 9.17 4.58 -23.04
CA LEU A 78 8.07 5.42 -23.53
C LEU A 78 8.37 6.02 -24.92
N GLY A 79 9.55 6.61 -25.08
CA GLY A 79 9.96 7.23 -26.33
C GLY A 79 9.98 6.21 -27.49
N SER A 80 10.51 5.01 -27.24
CA SER A 80 10.55 3.93 -28.24
C SER A 80 9.18 3.35 -28.57
N LEU A 81 8.28 3.20 -27.59
CA LEU A 81 6.87 2.85 -27.82
C LEU A 81 6.20 3.90 -28.72
N LEU A 82 6.43 5.18 -28.47
CA LEU A 82 5.83 6.25 -29.28
C LEU A 82 6.40 6.31 -30.70
N LEU A 83 7.71 6.08 -30.86
CA LEU A 83 8.34 5.93 -32.18
C LEU A 83 7.70 4.81 -33.01
N ALA A 84 7.35 3.69 -32.38
CA ALA A 84 6.71 2.56 -33.05
C ALA A 84 5.23 2.82 -33.36
N LEU A 85 4.47 3.37 -32.42
CA LEU A 85 3.02 3.52 -32.52
C LEU A 85 2.57 4.73 -33.35
N LEU A 86 3.23 5.89 -33.18
CA LEU A 86 2.75 7.15 -33.76
C LEU A 86 2.71 7.13 -35.30
N PRO A 87 3.72 6.60 -36.03
CA PRO A 87 3.64 6.50 -37.48
C PRO A 87 2.48 5.61 -37.96
N ALA A 88 2.15 4.55 -37.22
CA ALA A 88 1.04 3.67 -37.55
C ALA A 88 -0.30 4.40 -37.40
N VAL A 89 -0.49 5.14 -36.30
CA VAL A 89 -1.69 5.95 -36.05
C VAL A 89 -1.83 7.06 -37.10
N LEU A 90 -0.77 7.82 -37.36
CA LEU A 90 -0.80 8.94 -38.29
C LEU A 90 -1.07 8.52 -39.75
N ARG A 91 -0.70 7.30 -40.14
CA ARG A 91 -1.02 6.76 -41.48
C ARG A 91 -2.51 6.47 -41.65
N GLN A 92 -3.25 6.24 -40.56
CA GLN A 92 -4.68 5.93 -40.62
C GLN A 92 -5.57 7.17 -40.76
N VAL A 93 -5.01 8.38 -40.58
CA VAL A 93 -5.81 9.61 -40.67
C VAL A 93 -5.60 10.28 -42.03
N PRO A 94 -6.51 10.12 -43.01
CA PRO A 94 -6.39 10.74 -44.32
C PRO A 94 -6.67 12.25 -44.22
N ARG A 95 -5.68 13.07 -44.60
CA ARG A 95 -5.76 14.56 -44.63
C ARG A 95 -6.29 15.17 -43.32
N PRO A 96 -5.63 14.91 -42.20
CA PRO A 96 -6.14 15.32 -40.92
C PRO A 96 -6.07 16.84 -40.77
N LYS A 97 -7.18 17.43 -40.32
CA LYS A 97 -7.16 18.76 -39.70
C LYS A 97 -6.16 18.75 -38.54
N PRO A 98 -5.51 19.88 -38.20
CA PRO A 98 -4.53 19.91 -37.12
C PRO A 98 -5.08 19.42 -35.77
N LEU A 99 -6.37 19.67 -35.51
CA LEU A 99 -7.04 19.13 -34.32
C LEU A 99 -7.14 17.60 -34.34
N ALA A 100 -7.44 16.99 -35.50
CA ALA A 100 -7.50 15.54 -35.62
C ALA A 100 -6.12 14.89 -35.44
N LEU A 101 -5.05 15.53 -35.97
CA LEU A 101 -3.66 15.11 -35.70
C LEU A 101 -3.34 15.18 -34.21
N PHE A 102 -3.71 16.30 -33.57
CA PHE A 102 -3.48 16.49 -32.14
C PHE A 102 -4.15 15.41 -31.30
N LEU A 103 -5.46 15.19 -31.51
CA LEU A 103 -6.23 14.20 -30.76
C LEU A 103 -5.71 12.77 -30.98
N ALA A 104 -5.39 12.41 -32.23
CA ALA A 104 -4.81 11.11 -32.54
C ALA A 104 -3.42 10.92 -31.91
N GLY A 105 -2.58 11.95 -31.95
CA GLY A 105 -1.27 11.96 -31.30
C GLY A 105 -1.39 11.85 -29.78
N TRP A 106 -2.32 12.60 -29.17
CA TRP A 106 -2.53 12.57 -27.72
C TRP A 106 -3.06 11.22 -27.25
N ALA A 107 -4.06 10.65 -27.92
CA ALA A 107 -4.55 9.30 -27.64
C ALA A 107 -3.44 8.24 -27.79
N CYS A 108 -2.56 8.39 -28.78
CA CYS A 108 -1.39 7.52 -28.95
C CYS A 108 -0.41 7.62 -27.77
N VAL A 109 -0.19 8.81 -27.22
CA VAL A 109 0.66 9.02 -26.03
C VAL A 109 0.03 8.39 -24.79
N VAL A 110 -1.29 8.54 -24.60
CA VAL A 110 -2.04 7.88 -23.51
C VAL A 110 -1.88 6.37 -23.58
N ALA A 111 -2.07 5.77 -24.76
CA ALA A 111 -1.92 4.34 -24.96
C ALA A 111 -0.47 3.88 -24.71
N ALA A 112 0.53 4.62 -25.19
CA ALA A 112 1.94 4.30 -24.96
C ALA A 112 2.31 4.35 -23.47
N ALA A 113 1.80 5.34 -22.73
CA ALA A 113 2.04 5.45 -21.29
C ALA A 113 1.32 4.36 -20.48
N ALA A 114 0.11 3.96 -20.87
CA ALA A 114 -0.58 2.82 -20.27
C ALA A 114 0.18 1.49 -20.49
N LEU A 115 0.73 1.28 -21.69
CA LEU A 115 1.59 0.14 -22.00
C LEU A 115 2.87 0.15 -21.18
N LEU A 116 3.49 1.32 -20.99
CA LEU A 116 4.63 1.46 -20.09
C LEU A 116 4.26 1.08 -18.64
N GLY A 117 3.09 1.51 -18.15
CA GLY A 117 2.57 1.08 -16.84
C GLY A 117 2.45 -0.43 -16.71
N ALA A 118 1.98 -1.12 -17.77
CA ALA A 118 1.93 -2.58 -17.80
C ALA A 118 3.34 -3.22 -17.75
N LEU A 119 4.33 -2.63 -18.44
CA LEU A 119 5.72 -3.09 -18.40
C LEU A 119 6.35 -2.92 -17.00
N LEU A 120 6.06 -1.79 -16.33
CA LEU A 120 6.50 -1.57 -14.95
C LEU A 120 5.90 -2.61 -14.00
N ALA A 121 4.60 -2.90 -14.15
CA ALA A 121 3.92 -3.93 -13.36
C ALA A 121 4.51 -5.33 -13.62
N LEU A 122 4.80 -5.67 -14.88
CA LEU A 122 5.45 -6.93 -15.23
C LEU A 122 6.84 -7.04 -14.58
N GLY A 123 7.63 -5.97 -14.58
CA GLY A 123 8.91 -5.91 -13.85
C GLY A 123 8.75 -6.20 -12.36
N ALA A 124 7.73 -5.62 -11.71
CA ALA A 124 7.44 -5.87 -10.31
C ALA A 124 7.00 -7.33 -10.04
N ILE A 125 6.22 -7.93 -10.95
CA ILE A 125 5.81 -9.34 -10.86
C ILE A 125 7.03 -10.27 -10.95
N VAL A 126 7.92 -10.02 -11.92
CA VAL A 126 9.15 -10.82 -12.09
C VAL A 126 10.06 -10.67 -10.88
N ALA A 127 10.20 -9.45 -10.35
CA ALA A 127 10.99 -9.17 -9.16
C ALA A 127 10.47 -9.88 -7.89
N GLY A 128 9.16 -10.09 -7.80
CA GLY A 128 8.50 -10.76 -6.66
C GLY A 128 8.37 -12.27 -6.79
N TRP A 129 9.01 -12.91 -7.78
CA TRP A 129 8.85 -14.35 -8.01
C TRP A 129 9.77 -15.19 -7.10
N PRO A 130 9.28 -16.30 -6.50
CA PRO A 130 7.91 -16.82 -6.58
C PRO A 130 6.92 -16.01 -5.72
N PRO A 131 5.68 -15.80 -6.21
CA PRO A 131 4.69 -15.00 -5.49
C PRO A 131 4.21 -15.74 -4.24
N ALA A 132 4.06 -15.01 -3.13
CA ALA A 132 3.52 -15.57 -1.90
C ALA A 132 2.06 -16.04 -2.07
N ARG A 133 1.28 -15.37 -2.94
CA ARG A 133 -0.09 -15.74 -3.31
C ARG A 133 -0.38 -15.38 -4.76
N TRP A 134 -1.10 -16.23 -5.49
CA TRP A 134 -1.48 -15.98 -6.88
C TRP A 134 -2.32 -14.71 -7.08
N SER A 135 -3.16 -14.34 -6.10
CA SER A 135 -3.97 -13.12 -6.16
C SER A 135 -3.14 -11.83 -6.15
N PHE A 136 -1.93 -11.85 -5.58
CA PHE A 136 -1.06 -10.67 -5.51
C PHE A 136 -0.30 -10.38 -6.80
N ILE A 137 -0.30 -11.30 -7.76
CA ILE A 137 0.36 -11.08 -9.06
C ILE A 137 -0.32 -9.92 -9.81
N PHE A 138 -1.64 -9.82 -9.73
CA PHE A 138 -2.40 -8.85 -10.53
C PHE A 138 -2.77 -7.57 -9.78
N SER A 139 -2.65 -7.55 -8.44
CA SER A 139 -3.01 -6.37 -7.64
C SER A 139 -2.17 -5.14 -7.99
N GLY A 140 -0.91 -5.33 -8.43
CA GLY A 140 -0.02 -4.26 -8.87
C GLY A 140 -0.26 -3.78 -10.31
N VAL A 141 -0.98 -4.53 -11.15
CA VAL A 141 -1.14 -4.20 -12.58
C VAL A 141 -2.07 -3.01 -12.77
N GLN A 142 -3.26 -3.05 -12.16
CA GLN A 142 -4.29 -2.01 -12.34
C GLN A 142 -3.81 -0.62 -11.89
N PRO A 143 -3.15 -0.46 -10.72
CA PRO A 143 -2.60 0.84 -10.32
C PRO A 143 -1.53 1.39 -11.29
N GLN A 144 -0.63 0.55 -11.80
CA GLN A 144 0.46 1.00 -12.67
C GLN A 144 -0.03 1.36 -14.07
N VAL A 145 -0.92 0.56 -14.66
CA VAL A 145 -1.56 0.89 -15.94
C VAL A 145 -2.40 2.16 -15.81
N GLY A 146 -3.15 2.29 -14.71
CA GLY A 146 -3.93 3.48 -14.40
C GLY A 146 -3.05 4.73 -14.25
N ALA A 147 -1.93 4.64 -13.53
CA ALA A 147 -1.00 5.74 -13.35
C ALA A 147 -0.33 6.18 -14.67
N GLY A 148 0.08 5.22 -15.50
CA GLY A 148 0.62 5.51 -16.83
C GLY A 148 -0.40 6.20 -17.75
N ALA A 149 -1.64 5.68 -17.80
CA ALA A 149 -2.72 6.29 -18.57
C ALA A 149 -3.05 7.71 -18.06
N TYR A 150 -3.11 7.88 -16.73
CA TYR A 150 -3.36 9.17 -16.09
C TYR A 150 -2.27 10.19 -16.43
N TRP A 151 -1.00 9.80 -16.43
CA TRP A 151 0.09 10.65 -16.91
C TRP A 151 -0.07 11.06 -18.37
N GLY A 152 -0.43 10.11 -19.25
CA GLY A 152 -0.68 10.42 -20.66
C GLY A 152 -1.83 11.41 -20.85
N LEU A 153 -2.84 11.35 -19.98
CA LEU A 153 -3.96 12.29 -20.01
C LEU A 153 -3.52 13.69 -19.57
N VAL A 154 -2.81 13.82 -18.44
CA VAL A 154 -2.43 15.11 -17.87
C VAL A 154 -1.30 15.80 -18.66
N TRP A 155 -0.29 15.04 -19.10
CA TRP A 155 0.95 15.57 -19.67
C TRP A 155 1.17 15.21 -21.15
N GLY A 156 0.46 14.22 -21.67
CA GLY A 156 0.65 13.72 -23.04
C GLY A 156 0.23 14.70 -24.14
N TRP A 157 -0.46 15.79 -23.81
CA TRP A 157 -0.79 16.85 -24.77
C TRP A 157 0.46 17.59 -25.28
N ILE A 158 1.54 17.65 -24.49
CA ILE A 158 2.79 18.33 -24.87
C ILE A 158 3.46 17.64 -26.08
N PRO A 159 3.81 16.34 -26.03
CA PRO A 159 4.39 15.66 -27.21
C PRO A 159 3.43 15.61 -28.40
N ALA A 160 2.11 15.55 -28.17
CA ALA A 160 1.12 15.64 -29.24
C ALA A 160 1.12 17.00 -29.95
N ALA A 161 1.22 18.10 -29.20
CA ALA A 161 1.35 19.45 -29.76
C ALA A 161 2.65 19.61 -30.56
N VAL A 162 3.78 19.09 -30.04
CA VAL A 162 5.07 19.07 -30.76
C VAL A 162 4.95 18.33 -32.09
N ALA A 163 4.27 17.16 -32.12
CA ALA A 163 4.03 16.43 -33.36
C ALA A 163 3.28 17.28 -34.41
N VAL A 164 2.25 18.01 -33.98
CA VAL A 164 1.50 18.92 -34.88
C VAL A 164 2.39 20.07 -35.36
N LEU A 165 3.14 20.71 -34.48
CA LEU A 165 4.03 21.83 -34.83
C LEU A 165 5.10 21.41 -35.85
N VAL A 166 5.77 20.27 -35.63
CA VAL A 166 6.81 19.75 -36.55
C VAL A 166 6.21 19.34 -37.90
N SER A 167 4.98 18.81 -37.90
CA SER A 167 4.27 18.45 -39.14
C SER A 167 3.93 19.67 -40.00
N ARG A 168 3.59 20.81 -39.39
CA ARG A 168 3.27 22.06 -40.11
C ARG A 168 4.50 22.62 -40.82
N HIS A 169 5.61 22.81 -40.10
CA HIS A 169 6.87 23.33 -40.68
C HIS A 169 7.42 22.46 -41.81
N SER A 170 7.17 21.15 -41.74
CA SER A 170 7.59 20.21 -42.79
C SER A 170 6.86 20.42 -44.12
N THR A 171 5.64 20.93 -44.10
CA THR A 171 4.81 21.09 -45.29
C THR A 171 5.31 22.23 -46.18
N GLU A 172 5.84 23.29 -45.58
CA GLU A 172 6.37 24.46 -46.30
C GLU A 172 7.65 24.15 -47.08
N ALA A 173 8.51 23.27 -46.56
CA ALA A 173 9.75 22.88 -47.24
C ALA A 173 9.55 21.88 -48.40
N ALA A 174 8.35 21.31 -48.56
CA ALA A 174 8.08 20.21 -49.50
C ALA A 174 7.75 20.66 -50.94
N THR A 175 7.67 21.96 -51.20
CA THR A 175 7.39 22.52 -52.55
C THR A 175 8.57 22.38 -53.52
N ALA A 176 9.73 21.88 -53.08
CA ALA A 176 10.84 21.54 -53.98
C ALA A 176 10.59 20.18 -54.69
N PRO A 177 10.65 20.11 -56.04
CA PRO A 177 10.37 18.89 -56.79
C PRO A 177 11.49 17.84 -56.61
N SER A 178 11.37 16.96 -55.62
CA SER A 178 12.30 15.84 -55.43
C SER A 178 11.90 14.64 -56.30
N GLY A 179 12.56 14.48 -57.46
CA GLY A 179 12.30 13.41 -58.44
C GLY A 179 12.82 12.00 -58.09
N ARG A 180 13.24 11.71 -56.86
CA ARG A 180 13.77 10.38 -56.50
C ARG A 180 12.66 9.41 -56.14
N LYS A 181 12.37 8.47 -57.06
CA LYS A 181 11.56 7.28 -56.81
C LYS A 181 12.30 6.36 -55.83
N SER A 182 11.94 6.39 -54.55
CA SER A 182 12.45 5.42 -53.57
C SER A 182 11.84 4.04 -53.82
N PRO A 183 12.64 2.95 -53.90
CA PRO A 183 12.16 1.61 -54.16
C PRO A 183 11.19 1.12 -53.07
N ALA A 184 10.25 0.26 -53.47
CA ALA A 184 9.06 -0.17 -52.72
C ALA A 184 9.34 -1.11 -51.53
N TRP A 185 10.29 -0.76 -50.66
CA TRP A 185 10.64 -1.54 -49.48
C TRP A 185 9.69 -1.24 -48.31
N ARG A 186 8.42 -1.65 -48.44
CA ARG A 186 7.35 -1.31 -47.50
C ARG A 186 7.17 -2.28 -46.33
N GLY A 187 7.52 -3.55 -46.48
CA GLY A 187 7.31 -4.57 -45.45
C GLY A 187 8.37 -4.59 -44.34
N THR A 188 9.63 -4.34 -44.68
CA THR A 188 10.76 -4.62 -43.76
C THR A 188 11.04 -3.51 -42.76
N ARG A 189 10.48 -2.30 -42.97
CA ARG A 189 10.68 -1.17 -42.04
C ARG A 189 9.92 -1.32 -40.72
N ALA A 190 8.73 -1.94 -40.74
CA ALA A 190 7.92 -2.08 -39.52
C ALA A 190 8.64 -2.93 -38.45
N ILE A 191 9.38 -3.96 -38.85
CA ILE A 191 10.15 -4.82 -37.94
C ILE A 191 11.31 -4.03 -37.31
N VAL A 192 12.01 -3.21 -38.11
CA VAL A 192 13.12 -2.37 -37.63
C VAL A 192 12.65 -1.32 -36.62
N ASP A 193 11.44 -0.79 -36.78
CA ASP A 193 10.88 0.22 -35.87
C ASP A 193 10.43 -0.39 -34.51
N ILE A 194 10.06 -1.67 -34.45
CA ILE A 194 9.58 -2.35 -33.23
C ILE A 194 10.74 -2.88 -32.36
N LEU A 195 11.84 -3.32 -32.98
CA LEU A 195 13.04 -3.84 -32.31
C LEU A 195 13.55 -2.96 -31.14
N PRO A 196 13.73 -1.63 -31.28
CA PRO A 196 14.17 -0.81 -30.17
C PRO A 196 13.16 -0.75 -29.03
N ALA A 197 11.86 -0.72 -29.32
CA ALA A 197 10.81 -0.74 -28.30
C ALA A 197 10.85 -2.03 -27.47
N LEU A 198 11.03 -3.18 -28.13
CA LEU A 198 11.19 -4.46 -27.45
C LEU A 198 12.48 -4.50 -26.61
N GLY A 199 13.59 -3.99 -27.16
CA GLY A 199 14.86 -3.90 -26.44
C GLY A 199 14.76 -3.09 -25.15
N PHE A 200 14.18 -1.88 -25.20
CA PHE A 200 13.99 -1.04 -24.02
C PHE A 200 12.97 -1.62 -23.04
N ALA A 201 11.93 -2.32 -23.51
CA ALA A 201 10.99 -3.03 -22.64
C ALA A 201 11.71 -4.12 -21.81
N VAL A 202 12.58 -4.92 -22.45
CA VAL A 202 13.37 -5.94 -21.76
C VAL A 202 14.35 -5.30 -20.77
N VAL A 203 15.06 -4.24 -21.17
CA VAL A 203 15.99 -3.51 -20.28
C VAL A 203 15.25 -2.94 -19.06
N LEU A 204 14.05 -2.40 -19.24
CA LEU A 204 13.24 -1.86 -18.15
C LEU A 204 12.81 -2.94 -17.16
N VAL A 205 12.27 -4.06 -17.66
CA VAL A 205 11.86 -5.20 -16.82
C VAL A 205 13.07 -5.73 -16.03
N ALA A 206 14.22 -5.90 -16.68
CA ALA A 206 15.46 -6.31 -16.02
C ALA A 206 15.93 -5.30 -14.97
N ALA A 207 15.91 -4.00 -15.28
CA ALA A 207 16.32 -2.94 -14.35
C ALA A 207 15.48 -2.93 -13.07
N ILE A 208 14.18 -3.17 -13.16
CA ILE A 208 13.28 -3.27 -12.00
C ILE A 208 13.63 -4.50 -11.15
N SER A 209 13.81 -5.65 -11.79
CA SER A 209 14.20 -6.88 -11.09
C SER A 209 15.54 -6.76 -10.39
N LEU A 210 16.54 -6.15 -11.04
CA LEU A 210 17.84 -5.91 -10.41
C LEU A 210 17.75 -4.87 -9.29
N ALA A 211 16.94 -3.81 -9.46
CA ALA A 211 16.73 -2.81 -8.41
C ALA A 211 16.06 -3.42 -7.16
N ALA A 212 15.10 -4.33 -7.35
CA ALA A 212 14.44 -5.03 -6.26
C ALA A 212 15.36 -6.03 -5.54
N ALA A 213 16.27 -6.67 -6.28
CA ALA A 213 17.29 -7.57 -5.73
C ALA A 213 18.50 -6.84 -5.15
N ALA A 214 18.65 -5.53 -5.42
CA ALA A 214 19.75 -4.76 -4.87
C ALA A 214 19.68 -4.83 -3.34
N PRO A 215 20.80 -5.13 -2.66
CA PRO A 215 20.83 -5.12 -1.21
C PRO A 215 20.37 -3.74 -0.79
N ARG A 216 19.19 -3.68 -0.16
CA ARG A 216 18.78 -2.45 0.51
C ARG A 216 19.90 -2.22 1.49
N ALA A 217 20.58 -1.09 1.35
CA ALA A 217 21.37 -0.57 2.44
C ALA A 217 20.33 -0.28 3.53
N THR A 218 19.97 -1.32 4.29
CA THR A 218 19.81 -1.18 5.71
C THR A 218 21.15 -0.62 6.12
N THR A 219 21.28 0.72 6.06
CA THR A 219 21.95 1.42 7.14
C THR A 219 21.46 0.64 8.34
N PRO A 220 22.33 -0.10 9.06
CA PRO A 220 21.93 -0.54 10.38
C PRO A 220 21.41 0.77 10.95
N ALA A 221 20.11 0.82 11.22
CA ALA A 221 19.65 1.78 12.19
C ALA A 221 20.60 1.44 13.32
N VAL A 222 21.58 2.31 13.56
CA VAL A 222 22.17 2.40 14.87
C VAL A 222 20.94 2.81 15.64
N SER A 223 20.20 1.78 16.05
CA SER A 223 19.18 1.86 17.04
C SER A 223 20.01 2.41 18.17
N GLU A 224 20.00 3.73 18.32
CA GLU A 224 20.23 4.32 19.61
C GLU A 224 19.43 3.42 20.54
N PRO A 225 20.12 2.66 21.43
CA PRO A 225 19.51 1.57 22.14
C PRO A 225 18.21 2.13 22.69
N PRO A 226 17.05 1.53 22.33
CA PRO A 226 15.75 2.10 22.69
C PRO A 226 15.87 2.49 24.16
N PRO A 227 15.56 3.75 24.50
CA PRO A 227 15.80 4.24 25.86
C PRO A 227 15.25 3.20 26.80
N ALA A 228 16.12 2.70 27.70
CA ALA A 228 15.78 1.57 28.56
C ALA A 228 14.36 1.79 29.09
N PRO A 229 13.43 0.85 28.87
CA PRO A 229 12.03 1.08 29.12
C PRO A 229 11.88 1.60 30.53
N LYS A 230 11.36 2.82 30.67
CA LYS A 230 11.00 3.35 31.98
C LYS A 230 9.84 2.49 32.45
N HIS A 231 10.06 1.62 33.43
CA HIS A 231 8.99 0.92 34.12
C HIS A 231 8.08 1.97 34.76
N PHE A 232 6.96 2.29 34.11
CA PHE A 232 5.99 3.26 34.63
C PHE A 232 5.03 2.54 35.59
N GLY A 233 5.43 2.47 36.87
CA GLY A 233 4.54 2.05 37.94
C GLY A 233 4.39 0.54 38.14
N HIS A 234 3.40 0.18 38.97
CA HIS A 234 3.05 -1.21 39.29
C HIS A 234 2.26 -1.83 38.12
N PRO A 235 2.40 -3.12 37.81
CA PRO A 235 1.66 -3.75 36.70
C PRO A 235 0.14 -3.57 36.84
N ASP A 236 -0.38 -3.48 38.06
CA ASP A 236 -1.83 -3.38 38.28
C ASP A 236 -2.41 -1.96 38.14
N VAL A 237 -1.58 -0.91 38.17
CA VAL A 237 -2.03 0.50 38.03
C VAL A 237 -0.94 1.33 37.35
N SER A 238 -1.30 2.04 36.27
CA SER A 238 -0.38 2.96 35.61
C SER A 238 0.05 4.10 36.54
N ALA A 239 1.35 4.42 36.54
CA ALA A 239 1.85 5.66 37.15
C ALA A 239 1.52 6.90 36.30
N ALA A 240 1.16 6.72 35.03
CA ALA A 240 0.64 7.79 34.19
C ALA A 240 -0.83 8.02 34.52
N VAL A 241 -1.22 9.27 34.76
CA VAL A 241 -2.61 9.66 34.97
C VAL A 241 -3.06 10.52 33.81
N GLU A 242 -4.18 10.16 33.19
CA GLU A 242 -4.77 10.95 32.12
C GLU A 242 -5.23 12.33 32.63
N GLU A 243 -5.02 13.38 31.84
CA GLU A 243 -5.48 14.73 32.18
C GLU A 243 -7.01 14.74 32.33
N GLY A 244 -7.51 15.33 33.42
CA GLY A 244 -8.94 15.31 33.75
C GLY A 244 -9.40 14.07 34.53
N ALA A 245 -8.62 13.00 34.60
CA ALA A 245 -8.96 11.78 35.33
C ALA A 245 -8.81 11.94 36.85
N PRO A 246 -9.41 11.05 37.67
CA PRO A 246 -9.18 11.03 39.11
C PRO A 246 -7.69 10.84 39.41
N GLY A 247 -7.14 11.65 40.32
CA GLY A 247 -5.72 11.64 40.65
C GLY A 247 -4.83 12.48 39.72
N SER A 248 -5.38 13.07 38.66
CA SER A 248 -4.65 14.05 37.84
C SER A 248 -4.51 15.39 38.58
N ALA A 249 -3.63 16.27 38.09
CA ALA A 249 -3.45 17.60 38.69
C ALA A 249 -4.73 18.47 38.60
N HIS A 250 -5.60 18.20 37.62
CA HIS A 250 -6.85 18.93 37.37
C HIS A 250 -7.97 17.93 37.06
N PRO A 251 -8.54 17.24 38.06
CA PRO A 251 -9.61 16.29 37.81
C PRO A 251 -10.86 17.04 37.32
N GLU A 252 -11.39 16.62 36.17
CA GLU A 252 -12.67 17.13 35.67
C GLU A 252 -13.81 16.45 36.44
N GLY A 253 -14.82 17.23 36.84
CA GLY A 253 -16.01 16.69 37.49
C GLY A 253 -16.72 15.68 36.59
N GLY A 254 -16.83 14.44 37.04
CA GLY A 254 -17.50 13.35 36.34
C GLY A 254 -17.27 12.01 37.03
N HIS A 255 -18.24 11.10 36.98
CA HIS A 255 -18.08 9.74 37.46
C HIS A 255 -17.27 8.94 36.44
N TRP A 256 -15.95 8.83 36.64
CA TRP A 256 -15.09 8.01 35.81
C TRP A 256 -15.35 6.52 36.05
N CYS A 257 -15.28 5.71 34.99
CA CYS A 257 -15.41 4.26 35.11
C CYS A 257 -14.17 3.70 35.83
N SER A 258 -14.32 3.29 37.09
CA SER A 258 -13.24 2.58 37.79
C SER A 258 -13.02 1.20 37.17
N GLY A 259 -11.83 0.62 37.36
CA GLY A 259 -11.48 -0.68 36.80
C GLY A 259 -12.42 -1.82 37.24
N ASP A 260 -13.00 -1.72 38.43
CA ASP A 260 -13.99 -2.66 39.00
C ASP A 260 -15.44 -2.35 38.58
N ALA A 261 -15.71 -1.16 38.04
CA ALA A 261 -17.02 -0.77 37.50
C ALA A 261 -17.24 -1.22 36.04
N VAL A 262 -16.22 -1.83 35.43
CA VAL A 262 -16.29 -2.31 34.04
C VAL A 262 -15.80 -3.75 33.92
N HIS A 263 -16.36 -4.46 32.94
CA HIS A 263 -15.86 -5.74 32.49
C HIS A 263 -15.20 -5.58 31.12
N SER A 264 -13.95 -6.03 30.99
CA SER A 264 -13.19 -5.97 29.75
C SER A 264 -13.03 -7.35 29.14
N GLU A 265 -13.15 -7.46 27.82
CA GLU A 265 -12.95 -8.72 27.09
C GLU A 265 -12.36 -8.45 25.70
N PHE A 266 -11.59 -9.41 25.19
CA PHE A 266 -11.14 -9.36 23.80
C PHE A 266 -12.18 -10.03 22.90
N GLY A 267 -12.57 -9.31 21.84
CA GLY A 267 -13.47 -9.82 20.81
C GLY A 267 -12.75 -10.64 19.74
N ILE A 268 -13.35 -10.73 18.56
CA ILE A 268 -12.73 -11.38 17.40
C ILE A 268 -11.66 -10.44 16.82
N GLY A 269 -10.46 -10.96 16.59
CA GLY A 269 -9.40 -10.26 15.85
C GLY A 269 -9.47 -10.52 14.34
N ASP A 270 -8.84 -9.66 13.56
CA ASP A 270 -8.68 -9.83 12.10
C ASP A 270 -7.19 -9.79 11.71
N ALA A 271 -6.89 -10.23 10.49
CA ALA A 271 -5.53 -10.30 9.98
C ALA A 271 -5.49 -10.13 8.46
N ALA A 272 -4.77 -9.10 8.00
CA ALA A 272 -4.52 -8.91 6.58
C ALA A 272 -3.10 -8.42 6.31
N THR A 273 -2.50 -8.93 5.23
CA THR A 273 -1.22 -8.41 4.67
C THR A 273 -0.06 -8.29 5.67
N GLY A 274 0.03 -9.19 6.64
CA GLY A 274 1.09 -9.14 7.66
C GLY A 274 0.80 -8.18 8.81
N HIS A 275 -0.43 -7.67 8.89
CA HIS A 275 -0.95 -6.89 10.01
C HIS A 275 -2.05 -7.69 10.71
N ARG A 276 -2.26 -7.39 11.98
CA ARG A 276 -3.31 -7.95 12.82
C ARG A 276 -4.09 -6.83 13.48
N SER A 277 -5.34 -7.11 13.79
CA SER A 277 -6.12 -6.33 14.74
C SER A 277 -6.75 -7.22 15.79
N GLN A 278 -7.00 -6.63 16.95
CA GLN A 278 -7.73 -7.25 18.05
C GLN A 278 -8.73 -6.24 18.60
N LEU A 279 -10.02 -6.62 18.59
CA LEU A 279 -11.06 -5.83 19.25
C LEU A 279 -10.94 -6.00 20.77
N LEU A 280 -10.95 -4.89 21.49
CA LEU A 280 -11.11 -4.82 22.94
C LEU A 280 -12.48 -4.20 23.23
N ARG A 281 -13.30 -4.90 24.00
CA ARG A 281 -14.60 -4.42 24.46
C ARG A 281 -14.54 -4.13 25.96
N VAL A 282 -15.21 -3.06 26.36
CA VAL A 282 -15.48 -2.73 27.77
C VAL A 282 -16.98 -2.54 27.97
N THR A 283 -17.53 -3.13 29.03
CA THR A 283 -18.96 -3.06 29.38
C THR A 283 -19.11 -2.51 30.80
N ASN A 284 -19.94 -1.49 31.00
CA ASN A 284 -20.22 -0.97 32.33
C ASN A 284 -21.07 -1.97 33.13
N THR A 285 -20.51 -2.52 34.19
CA THR A 285 -21.16 -3.48 35.09
C THR A 285 -21.71 -2.82 36.36
N SER A 286 -21.45 -1.53 36.55
CA SER A 286 -21.97 -0.77 37.69
C SER A 286 -23.44 -0.38 37.51
N GLY A 287 -24.08 0.00 38.62
CA GLY A 287 -25.46 0.50 38.61
C GLY A 287 -25.61 1.97 38.22
N GLN A 288 -24.54 2.64 37.77
CA GLN A 288 -24.54 4.07 37.47
C GLN A 288 -23.82 4.36 36.14
N ALA A 289 -24.17 5.46 35.48
CA ALA A 289 -23.45 5.89 34.29
C ALA A 289 -22.02 6.31 34.66
N CYS A 290 -21.05 5.97 33.81
CA CYS A 290 -19.65 6.33 34.02
C CYS A 290 -18.96 6.75 32.72
N ARG A 291 -17.89 7.54 32.82
CA ARG A 291 -17.10 8.08 31.71
C ARG A 291 -15.81 7.27 31.53
N LEU A 292 -15.51 6.87 30.29
CA LEU A 292 -14.21 6.30 29.91
C LEU A 292 -13.19 7.42 29.63
N GLY A 293 -11.90 7.06 29.67
CA GLY A 293 -10.85 7.94 29.14
C GLY A 293 -10.89 8.04 27.62
N ASN A 294 -9.91 8.69 27.04
CA ASN A 294 -9.81 8.76 25.58
C ASN A 294 -9.32 7.45 24.99
N TYR A 295 -8.35 6.80 25.66
CA TYR A 295 -7.75 5.53 25.22
C TYR A 295 -7.70 4.52 26.37
N PRO A 296 -7.80 3.21 26.07
CA PRO A 296 -7.50 2.18 27.06
C PRO A 296 -6.04 2.28 27.54
N ASP A 297 -5.81 1.88 28.78
CA ASP A 297 -4.46 1.64 29.29
C ASP A 297 -4.20 0.13 29.29
N ILE A 298 -3.24 -0.32 28.49
CA ILE A 298 -2.94 -1.73 28.28
C ILE A 298 -1.45 -1.98 28.50
N VAL A 299 -1.14 -3.06 29.21
CA VAL A 299 0.20 -3.66 29.26
C VAL A 299 0.08 -5.18 29.10
N PHE A 300 1.18 -5.84 28.76
CA PHE A 300 1.23 -7.29 28.60
C PHE A 300 2.25 -7.90 29.56
N ASP A 301 1.87 -9.03 30.16
CA ASP A 301 2.80 -9.95 30.79
C ASP A 301 2.98 -11.16 29.85
N ASN A 302 4.18 -11.74 29.84
CA ASN A 302 4.47 -12.98 29.11
C ASN A 302 3.78 -14.18 29.78
N ALA A 303 4.00 -15.38 29.26
CA ALA A 303 3.42 -16.61 29.80
C ALA A 303 3.91 -16.94 31.23
N GLU A 304 5.09 -16.43 31.60
CA GLU A 304 5.71 -16.60 32.91
C GLU A 304 5.27 -15.54 33.94
N GLY A 305 4.52 -14.52 33.51
CA GLY A 305 4.06 -13.41 34.34
C GLY A 305 5.02 -12.23 34.43
N ASP A 306 6.08 -12.21 33.60
CA ASP A 306 6.98 -11.06 33.52
C ASP A 306 6.44 -10.01 32.55
N ALA A 307 6.58 -8.74 32.92
CA ALA A 307 6.16 -7.62 32.09
C ALA A 307 6.91 -7.59 30.73
N MET A 308 6.17 -7.41 29.65
CA MET A 308 6.69 -7.24 28.30
C MET A 308 6.87 -5.75 27.97
N ASN A 309 7.95 -5.40 27.27
CA ASN A 309 8.20 -4.06 26.77
C ASN A 309 7.54 -3.88 25.39
N VAL A 310 6.24 -3.58 25.41
CA VAL A 310 5.46 -3.26 24.21
C VAL A 310 5.28 -1.74 24.12
N LEU A 311 5.64 -1.15 22.98
CA LEU A 311 5.45 0.27 22.71
C LEU A 311 4.03 0.50 22.19
N PHE A 312 3.22 1.18 22.98
CA PHE A 312 1.90 1.63 22.53
C PHE A 312 1.95 3.03 21.93
N TYR A 313 1.26 3.23 20.82
CA TYR A 313 0.98 4.56 20.28
C TYR A 313 -0.52 4.72 20.02
N ARG A 314 -1.01 5.92 20.30
CA ARG A 314 -2.42 6.29 20.11
C ARG A 314 -2.68 6.58 18.63
N GLY A 315 -3.77 6.04 18.08
CA GLY A 315 -4.14 6.23 16.68
C GLY A 315 -4.54 4.93 15.98
N GLY A 316 -4.88 5.08 14.70
CA GLY A 316 -5.17 3.94 13.82
C GLY A 316 -3.91 3.24 13.33
N SER A 317 -4.10 2.08 12.71
CA SER A 317 -3.06 1.27 12.08
C SER A 317 -3.44 0.97 10.63
N PHE A 318 -2.73 0.03 9.99
CA PHE A 318 -3.17 -0.51 8.71
C PHE A 318 -4.53 -1.25 8.82
N MET A 319 -4.81 -1.88 9.97
CA MET A 319 -6.00 -2.72 10.18
C MET A 319 -7.12 -2.01 10.94
N THR A 320 -6.86 -0.82 11.48
CA THR A 320 -7.75 -0.14 12.43
C THR A 320 -7.84 1.34 12.09
N GLU A 321 -9.03 1.92 12.20
CA GLU A 321 -9.26 3.35 11.98
C GLU A 321 -9.59 4.01 13.33
N ASP A 322 -8.82 5.04 13.72
CA ASP A 322 -9.11 5.78 14.95
C ASP A 322 -10.07 6.93 14.63
N ALA A 323 -11.30 6.82 15.14
CA ALA A 323 -12.30 7.87 15.03
C ALA A 323 -11.92 9.16 15.79
N GLY A 324 -10.89 9.11 16.64
CA GLY A 324 -10.35 10.23 17.38
C GLY A 324 -11.01 10.43 18.75
N LEU A 325 -10.68 11.56 19.38
CA LEU A 325 -11.06 11.86 20.76
C LEU A 325 -12.56 12.20 20.85
N ALA A 326 -13.36 11.27 21.35
CA ALA A 326 -14.75 11.50 21.71
C ALA A 326 -14.98 11.07 23.16
N ALA A 327 -15.66 11.91 23.95
CA ALA A 327 -16.03 11.54 25.31
C ALA A 327 -17.08 10.40 25.26
N VAL A 328 -16.73 9.24 25.82
CA VAL A 328 -17.63 8.09 25.90
C VAL A 328 -18.17 7.95 27.31
N ILE A 329 -19.48 8.14 27.46
CA ILE A 329 -20.24 7.82 28.67
C ILE A 329 -20.93 6.48 28.45
N LEU A 330 -20.75 5.53 29.37
CA LEU A 330 -21.42 4.24 29.39
C LEU A 330 -22.56 4.24 30.40
N GLU A 331 -23.78 3.98 29.93
CA GLU A 331 -24.90 3.64 30.82
C GLU A 331 -24.70 2.23 31.41
N PRO A 332 -25.39 1.87 32.51
CA PRO A 332 -25.37 0.52 33.03
C PRO A 332 -25.68 -0.52 31.95
N GLY A 333 -24.79 -1.51 31.80
CA GLY A 333 -24.89 -2.57 30.79
C GLY A 333 -24.51 -2.17 29.36
N SER A 334 -24.17 -0.90 29.10
CA SER A 334 -23.70 -0.46 27.77
C SER A 334 -22.22 -0.76 27.56
N SER A 335 -21.83 -0.92 26.29
CA SER A 335 -20.45 -1.23 25.89
C SER A 335 -19.82 -0.17 24.99
N ALA A 336 -18.49 -0.13 25.03
CA ALA A 336 -17.65 0.55 24.06
C ALA A 336 -16.53 -0.38 23.59
N THR A 337 -15.93 -0.03 22.47
CA THR A 337 -14.87 -0.80 21.83
C THR A 337 -13.67 0.08 21.52
N ALA A 338 -12.49 -0.51 21.60
CA ALA A 338 -11.25 0.02 21.05
C ALA A 338 -10.57 -1.12 20.27
N GLU A 339 -9.71 -0.78 19.33
CA GLU A 339 -8.98 -1.76 18.53
C GLU A 339 -7.48 -1.61 18.73
N LEU A 340 -6.82 -2.76 18.89
CA LEU A 340 -5.36 -2.86 18.87
C LEU A 340 -4.94 -3.25 17.46
N GLY A 341 -3.93 -2.59 16.89
CA GLY A 341 -3.39 -2.92 15.57
C GLY A 341 -1.88 -3.06 15.59
N TRP A 342 -1.34 -4.14 15.03
CA TRP A 342 0.11 -4.38 15.00
C TRP A 342 0.57 -5.13 13.75
N ASN A 343 1.88 -5.15 13.53
CA ASN A 343 2.50 -5.97 12.48
C ASN A 343 2.70 -7.38 13.02
N ALA A 344 2.18 -8.39 12.33
CA ALA A 344 2.41 -9.79 12.68
C ALA A 344 3.90 -10.10 12.63
N MET A 345 4.43 -10.68 13.71
CA MET A 345 5.84 -11.08 13.79
C MET A 345 5.98 -12.58 13.95
N ALA A 346 7.13 -13.10 13.53
CA ALA A 346 7.50 -14.48 13.83
C ALA A 346 7.77 -14.61 15.33
N THR A 347 6.97 -15.42 16.03
CA THR A 347 7.06 -15.63 17.48
C THR A 347 8.01 -16.77 17.88
N ALA A 348 8.69 -17.40 16.91
CA ALA A 348 9.54 -18.55 17.17
C ALA A 348 10.76 -18.17 18.04
N GLY A 349 10.78 -18.68 19.27
CA GLY A 349 11.89 -18.45 20.21
C GLY A 349 11.87 -17.09 20.92
N VAL A 350 10.77 -16.34 20.81
CA VAL A 350 10.59 -15.03 21.46
C VAL A 350 9.42 -15.11 22.45
N PRO A 351 9.51 -14.48 23.63
CA PRO A 351 8.40 -14.42 24.57
C PRO A 351 7.13 -13.83 23.93
N THR A 352 5.99 -14.49 24.13
CA THR A 352 4.67 -14.02 23.69
C THR A 352 3.80 -13.65 24.90
N PRO A 353 2.81 -12.76 24.75
CA PRO A 353 1.87 -12.42 25.81
C PRO A 353 1.15 -13.66 26.35
N GLY A 354 1.13 -13.80 27.67
CA GLY A 354 0.28 -14.75 28.39
C GLY A 354 -0.89 -14.06 29.08
N THR A 355 -0.76 -12.79 29.45
CA THR A 355 -1.84 -12.00 30.08
C THR A 355 -1.79 -10.57 29.55
N ALA A 356 -2.95 -9.99 29.25
CA ALA A 356 -3.08 -8.54 29.10
C ALA A 356 -3.64 -7.94 30.39
N LEU A 357 -3.13 -6.80 30.81
CA LEU A 357 -3.71 -6.01 31.89
C LEU A 357 -4.33 -4.76 31.27
N VAL A 358 -5.64 -4.58 31.44
CA VAL A 358 -6.42 -3.56 30.74
C VAL A 358 -7.19 -2.69 31.74
N ALA A 359 -7.10 -1.38 31.60
CA ALA A 359 -7.89 -0.40 32.33
C ALA A 359 -8.66 0.54 31.38
N PRO A 360 -9.80 1.10 31.82
CA PRO A 360 -10.60 2.03 31.02
C PRO A 360 -9.88 3.35 30.71
N TYR A 361 -8.87 3.71 31.51
CA TYR A 361 -7.99 4.87 31.32
C TYR A 361 -6.70 4.71 32.14
N ALA A 362 -5.68 5.52 31.84
CA ALA A 362 -4.41 5.50 32.55
C ALA A 362 -4.57 6.02 33.99
N GLY A 363 -4.22 5.17 34.97
CA GLY A 363 -4.33 5.44 36.41
C GLY A 363 -5.48 4.70 37.10
N ALA A 364 -6.37 4.06 36.34
CA ALA A 364 -7.34 3.11 36.88
C ALA A 364 -6.69 1.74 37.16
N ALA A 365 -7.33 0.96 38.03
CA ALA A 365 -6.95 -0.43 38.25
C ALA A 365 -7.15 -1.26 36.97
N ARG A 366 -6.17 -2.10 36.63
CA ARG A 366 -6.23 -2.96 35.45
C ARG A 366 -6.88 -4.30 35.76
N ALA A 367 -7.79 -4.74 34.91
CA ALA A 367 -8.29 -6.10 34.87
C ALA A 367 -7.31 -7.01 34.15
N ARG A 368 -7.08 -8.22 34.69
CA ARG A 368 -6.22 -9.24 34.07
C ARG A 368 -7.06 -10.09 33.10
N LEU A 369 -6.66 -10.10 31.83
CA LEU A 369 -7.27 -10.86 30.76
C LEU A 369 -6.30 -11.95 30.30
N PRO A 370 -6.55 -13.22 30.61
CA PRO A 370 -5.68 -14.31 30.17
C PRO A 370 -5.69 -14.41 28.65
N LEU A 371 -4.51 -14.56 28.06
CA LEU A 371 -4.32 -14.81 26.63
C LEU A 371 -3.86 -16.26 26.48
N ARG A 372 -4.57 -17.03 25.65
CA ARG A 372 -4.19 -18.44 25.47
C ARG A 372 -2.91 -18.51 24.63
N SER A 373 -1.85 -19.10 25.17
CA SER A 373 -0.66 -19.40 24.38
C SER A 373 -1.08 -20.40 23.29
N GLY A 374 -0.83 -20.06 22.02
CA GLY A 374 -1.29 -20.83 20.85
C GLY A 374 -0.66 -22.22 20.69
N ARG A 375 -0.19 -22.87 21.76
CA ARG A 375 0.61 -24.10 21.72
C ARG A 375 -0.12 -25.36 22.17
N GLU A 376 -1.31 -25.29 22.77
CA GLU A 376 -2.02 -26.50 23.21
C GLU A 376 -2.96 -27.12 22.16
N GLY A 377 -3.06 -26.54 20.96
CA GLY A 377 -3.87 -27.09 19.89
C GLY A 377 -3.09 -28.01 18.94
N HIS A 378 -3.15 -29.31 19.19
CA HIS A 378 -2.92 -30.38 18.21
C HIS A 378 -1.47 -30.66 17.78
N SER A 379 -0.68 -31.24 18.69
CA SER A 379 0.19 -32.34 18.23
C SER A 379 -0.74 -33.45 17.76
N ALA A 380 -0.77 -33.70 16.46
CA ALA A 380 -1.50 -34.82 15.89
C ALA A 380 -1.05 -36.09 16.60
N ALA A 381 -1.88 -36.60 17.52
CA ALA A 381 -1.81 -37.99 17.90
C ALA A 381 -1.92 -38.78 16.60
N SER A 382 -0.83 -39.45 16.24
CA SER A 382 -0.79 -40.44 15.18
C SER A 382 -1.99 -41.37 15.35
N ALA A 383 -3.00 -41.21 14.50
CA ALA A 383 -4.09 -42.17 14.43
C ALA A 383 -3.48 -43.49 13.95
N PRO A 384 -3.69 -44.62 14.64
CA PRO A 384 -3.33 -45.91 14.10
C PRO A 384 -4.19 -46.17 12.86
N ASP A 385 -3.50 -46.49 11.77
CA ASP A 385 -4.06 -46.93 10.50
C ASP A 385 -5.08 -48.05 10.74
N THR A 386 -6.37 -47.71 10.74
CA THR A 386 -7.46 -48.69 10.84
C THR A 386 -8.27 -48.62 9.55
N ILE A 387 -8.03 -49.63 8.72
CA ILE A 387 -8.75 -49.96 7.50
C ILE A 387 -10.26 -50.02 7.81
N ARG A 388 -11.05 -49.08 7.28
CA ARG A 388 -12.52 -49.13 7.32
C ARG A 388 -13.05 -50.01 6.19
N HIS A 389 -13.91 -50.97 6.55
CA HIS A 389 -14.74 -51.72 5.62
C HIS A 389 -15.96 -50.91 5.14
N PRO A 390 -16.45 -51.15 3.92
CA PRO A 390 -17.66 -50.52 3.39
C PRO A 390 -18.90 -51.26 3.90
N GLY A 391 -19.75 -50.60 4.71
CA GLY A 391 -21.07 -51.16 5.02
C GLY A 391 -21.82 -50.68 6.27
N GLU A 392 -21.35 -49.65 6.98
CA GLU A 392 -21.97 -49.26 8.27
C GLU A 392 -22.55 -47.85 8.23
N ARG A 393 -23.83 -47.74 8.63
CA ARG A 393 -24.64 -46.51 8.65
C ARG A 393 -24.03 -45.49 9.61
N ASP A 394 -23.95 -44.24 9.16
CA ASP A 394 -23.40 -43.12 9.91
C ASP A 394 -24.09 -42.95 11.27
N PRO A 395 -23.34 -43.04 12.39
CA PRO A 395 -23.84 -42.55 13.66
C PRO A 395 -23.82 -41.01 13.65
N GLU A 396 -24.89 -40.46 14.18
CA GLU A 396 -25.09 -39.08 14.60
C GLU A 396 -23.76 -38.41 14.99
N VAL A 397 -23.32 -37.44 14.18
CA VAL A 397 -22.10 -36.65 14.45
C VAL A 397 -22.38 -35.87 15.73
N PRO A 398 -21.67 -36.14 16.85
CA PRO A 398 -21.85 -35.33 18.04
C PRO A 398 -21.50 -33.90 17.68
N ASP A 399 -22.36 -32.96 18.09
CA ASP A 399 -22.13 -31.52 17.98
C ASP A 399 -20.67 -31.26 18.32
N ARG A 400 -19.88 -30.90 17.29
CA ARG A 400 -18.52 -30.40 17.50
C ARG A 400 -18.69 -29.14 18.30
N GLU A 401 -18.53 -29.29 19.61
CA GLU A 401 -18.38 -28.26 20.61
C GLU A 401 -17.50 -27.19 19.96
N ARG A 402 -18.16 -26.08 19.59
CA ARG A 402 -17.59 -25.01 18.79
C ARG A 402 -16.59 -24.34 19.71
N ALA A 403 -15.36 -24.85 19.70
CA ALA A 403 -14.27 -24.35 20.53
C ALA A 403 -14.16 -22.84 20.28
N ASP A 404 -14.48 -22.08 21.33
CA ASP A 404 -14.49 -20.63 21.29
C ASP A 404 -13.06 -20.16 20.97
N PRO A 405 -12.82 -19.51 19.83
CA PRO A 405 -11.47 -19.16 19.40
C PRO A 405 -10.94 -18.04 20.30
N SER A 406 -10.26 -18.41 21.39
CA SER A 406 -9.52 -17.44 22.18
C SER A 406 -8.48 -16.73 21.30
N PRO A 407 -8.32 -15.41 21.43
CA PRO A 407 -7.41 -14.64 20.59
C PRO A 407 -5.96 -15.03 20.87
N VAL A 408 -5.21 -15.29 19.80
CA VAL A 408 -3.75 -15.49 19.85
C VAL A 408 -3.09 -14.20 19.40
N LEU A 409 -2.46 -13.47 20.33
CA LEU A 409 -1.72 -12.26 20.03
C LEU A 409 -0.27 -12.61 19.71
N ASP A 410 0.13 -12.50 18.44
CA ASP A 410 1.52 -12.67 17.98
C ASP A 410 2.37 -11.39 18.17
N ILE A 411 2.13 -10.71 19.30
CA ILE A 411 2.92 -9.58 19.80
C ILE A 411 4.15 -10.16 20.49
N THR A 412 5.32 -9.55 20.32
CA THR A 412 6.54 -9.93 21.06
C THR A 412 7.09 -8.75 21.85
N ASP A 413 8.09 -9.03 22.68
CA ASP A 413 8.86 -7.96 23.32
C ASP A 413 9.48 -7.02 22.27
N GLY A 414 9.41 -5.70 22.50
CA GLY A 414 9.83 -4.65 21.57
C GLY A 414 8.84 -4.32 20.45
N SER A 415 7.65 -4.94 20.41
CA SER A 415 6.61 -4.63 19.40
C SER A 415 6.10 -3.21 19.53
N ALA A 416 5.64 -2.64 18.40
CA ALA A 416 4.83 -1.44 18.39
C ALA A 416 3.36 -1.79 18.13
N VAL A 417 2.46 -1.32 18.98
CA VAL A 417 1.01 -1.56 18.91
C VAL A 417 0.27 -0.23 18.83
N ALA A 418 -0.53 -0.05 17.79
CA ALA A 418 -1.50 1.04 17.70
C ALA A 418 -2.69 0.73 18.59
N ILE A 419 -3.26 1.75 19.23
CA ILE A 419 -4.50 1.64 19.98
C ILE A 419 -5.44 2.79 19.61
N THR A 420 -6.66 2.47 19.19
CA THR A 420 -7.67 3.48 18.85
C THR A 420 -8.31 4.06 20.11
N ALA A 421 -8.95 5.22 19.98
CA ALA A 421 -9.78 5.75 21.04
C ALA A 421 -10.99 4.83 21.30
N TRP A 422 -11.61 4.96 22.48
CA TRP A 422 -12.87 4.30 22.76
C TRP A 422 -13.97 4.83 21.83
N ALA A 423 -14.73 3.94 21.21
CA ALA A 423 -15.92 4.23 20.43
C ALA A 423 -17.13 3.51 21.04
N ARG A 424 -18.30 4.16 21.04
CA ARG A 424 -19.54 3.47 21.42
C ARG A 424 -19.81 2.36 20.41
N GLU A 425 -20.23 1.20 20.91
CA GLU A 425 -20.71 0.17 20.00
C GLU A 425 -22.01 0.65 19.34
N VAL A 426 -21.99 0.76 18.02
CA VAL A 426 -23.20 1.02 17.24
C VAL A 426 -23.93 -0.31 17.16
N ALA A 427 -25.13 -0.39 17.75
CA ALA A 427 -25.97 -1.57 17.65
C ALA A 427 -26.11 -1.94 16.16
N ALA A 428 -25.65 -3.14 15.79
CA ALA A 428 -25.71 -3.62 14.41
C ALA A 428 -27.18 -3.82 14.00
N GLY A 429 -27.84 -2.76 13.54
CA GLY A 429 -29.24 -2.84 13.08
C GLY A 429 -30.13 -1.61 13.28
N SER A 430 -29.60 -0.40 13.50
CA SER A 430 -30.40 0.83 13.42
C SER A 430 -30.43 1.41 12.00
#